data_AF-A0A933T051-F1
#
_entry.id   AF-A0A933T051-F1
#
_cell.length_a   1.000
_cell.length_b   1.000
_cell.length_c   1.000
_cell.angle_alpha   90.00
_cell.angle_beta   90.00
_cell.angle_gamma   90.00
#
_symmetry.space_group_name_H-M   'P 1'
#
loop_
_entity.id
_entity.type
_entity.pdbx_description
1 polymer ?
#
loop_
_entity_poly.entity_id
_entity_poly.type
_entity_poly.pdbx_seq_one_letter_code
_entity_poly.pdbx_strand_id
1 'polypeptide(L)'
;SEDARRRLDIMIKTNDGFRIAEEDLDIRGPGEFFGTRQAGMPDLKLANIVRDARLLDTARKEAFALIDKDAELNTFPELKKGLEMFWKGKIELFKTG
;
A
#
# COMPACT_ATOMS: atom_id res chain seq x y z
N SER A 1 -20.81 -17.77 -6.31
CA SER A 1 -20.99 -16.32 -6.55
C SER A 1 -20.10 -15.92 -7.72
N GLU A 2 -20.55 -14.97 -8.55
CA GLU A 2 -19.78 -14.36 -9.63
C GLU A 2 -18.43 -13.82 -9.12
N ASP A 3 -18.44 -13.19 -7.95
CA ASP A 3 -17.24 -12.64 -7.27
C ASP A 3 -16.19 -13.72 -6.99
N ALA A 4 -16.62 -14.89 -6.51
CA ALA A 4 -15.69 -16.00 -6.23
C ALA A 4 -14.98 -16.49 -7.50
N ARG A 5 -15.66 -16.44 -8.65
CA ARG A 5 -15.08 -16.81 -9.94
C ARG A 5 -14.09 -15.75 -10.43
N ARG A 6 -14.41 -14.47 -10.26
CA ARG A 6 -13.52 -13.36 -10.61
C ARG A 6 -12.24 -13.39 -9.76
N ARG A 7 -12.35 -13.66 -8.46
CA ARG A 7 -11.19 -13.81 -7.56
C ARG A 7 -10.24 -14.94 -7.97
N LEU A 8 -10.79 -16.11 -8.33
CA LEU A 8 -9.99 -17.24 -8.83
C LEU A 8 -9.31 -16.92 -10.16
N ASP A 9 -10.01 -16.22 -11.05
CA ASP A 9 -9.48 -15.82 -12.35
C ASP A 9 -8.28 -14.85 -12.20
N ILE A 10 -8.37 -13.87 -11.30
CA ILE A 10 -7.25 -12.95 -11.00
C ILE A 10 -6.04 -13.70 -10.42
N MET A 11 -6.29 -14.63 -9.48
CA MET A 11 -5.24 -15.45 -8.88
C MET A 11 -4.50 -16.34 -9.88
N ILE A 12 -5.14 -16.70 -11.01
CA ILE A 12 -4.51 -17.47 -12.09
C ILE A 12 -3.80 -16.55 -13.10
N LYS A 13 -4.30 -15.33 -13.29
CA LYS A 13 -3.77 -14.37 -14.26
C LYS A 13 -2.47 -13.69 -13.83
N THR A 14 -2.20 -13.59 -12.54
CA THR A 14 -1.00 -12.92 -12.04
C THR A 14 -0.53 -13.48 -10.70
N ASN A 15 0.78 -13.46 -10.47
CA ASN A 15 1.39 -13.74 -9.16
C ASN A 15 1.80 -12.46 -8.41
N ASP A 16 1.48 -11.28 -8.95
CA ASP A 16 1.73 -10.00 -8.28
C ASP A 16 0.69 -9.73 -7.20
N GLY A 17 1.13 -9.81 -5.94
CA GLY A 17 0.27 -9.62 -4.77
C GLY A 17 -0.40 -8.24 -4.69
N PHE A 18 0.19 -7.18 -5.28
CA PHE A 18 -0.44 -5.86 -5.29
C PHE A 18 -1.62 -5.80 -6.24
N ARG A 19 -1.49 -6.37 -7.45
CA ARG A 19 -2.60 -6.43 -8.42
C ARG A 19 -3.73 -7.31 -7.93
N ILE A 20 -3.41 -8.42 -7.26
CA ILE A 20 -4.42 -9.27 -6.63
C ILE A 20 -5.19 -8.48 -5.56
N ALA A 21 -4.49 -7.72 -4.72
CA ALA A 21 -5.12 -6.91 -3.67
C ALA A 21 -5.99 -5.78 -4.23
N GLU A 22 -5.58 -5.16 -5.33
CA GLU A 22 -6.35 -4.09 -6.00
C GLU A 22 -7.66 -4.61 -6.59
N GLU A 23 -7.63 -5.74 -7.30
CA GLU A 23 -8.85 -6.35 -7.83
C GLU A 23 -9.72 -6.96 -6.71
N ASP A 24 -9.14 -7.49 -5.64
CA ASP A 24 -9.91 -7.96 -4.47
C ASP A 24 -10.69 -6.80 -3.82
N LEU A 25 -10.08 -5.61 -3.78
CA LEU A 25 -10.72 -4.39 -3.29
C LEU A 25 -11.84 -3.91 -4.23
N ASP A 26 -11.65 -4.01 -5.54
CA ASP A 26 -12.68 -3.68 -6.53
C ASP A 26 -13.91 -4.62 -6.39
N ILE A 27 -13.66 -5.92 -6.21
CA ILE A 27 -14.71 -6.95 -6.06
C ILE A 27 -15.50 -6.77 -4.77
N ARG A 28 -14.83 -6.54 -3.62
CA ARG A 28 -15.51 -6.35 -2.33
C ARG A 28 -16.17 -4.98 -2.20
N GLY A 29 -15.74 -4.05 -3.04
CA GLY A 29 -16.06 -2.64 -2.93
C GLY A 29 -15.38 -2.00 -1.72
N PRO A 30 -15.29 -0.66 -1.71
CA PRO A 30 -14.64 0.08 -0.65
C PRO A 30 -15.27 -0.22 0.72
N GLY A 31 -16.59 -0.40 0.82
CA GLY A 31 -17.34 -0.53 2.08
C GLY A 31 -16.86 -1.63 3.06
N GLU A 32 -16.46 -2.81 2.58
CA GLU A 32 -15.96 -3.88 3.45
C GLU A 32 -14.55 -3.62 3.99
N PHE A 33 -13.75 -2.79 3.32
CA PHE A 33 -12.43 -2.38 3.79
C PHE A 33 -12.53 -1.45 5.03
N PHE A 34 -13.61 -0.69 5.13
CA PHE A 34 -13.90 0.22 6.25
C PHE A 34 -14.52 -0.50 7.45
N GLY A 35 -14.95 -1.75 7.29
CA GLY A 35 -15.56 -2.59 8.32
C GLY A 35 -14.54 -3.48 9.03
N THR A 36 -13.91 -2.96 10.08
CA THR A 36 -13.22 -3.72 11.14
C THR A 36 -12.07 -4.66 10.71
N ARG A 37 -10.83 -4.21 11.02
CA ARG A 37 -9.55 -4.95 11.05
C ARG A 37 -8.97 -5.38 9.71
N GLN A 38 -8.08 -4.54 9.17
CA GLN A 38 -6.89 -5.06 8.49
C GLN A 38 -5.78 -5.30 9.51
N ALA A 39 -5.43 -6.57 9.72
CA ALA A 39 -4.17 -6.91 10.38
C ALA A 39 -3.03 -6.58 9.40
N GLY A 40 -2.21 -5.57 9.73
CA GLY A 40 -0.96 -5.32 9.03
C GLY A 40 -0.76 -3.93 8.41
N MET A 41 -1.75 -3.01 8.45
CA MET A 41 -1.45 -1.62 8.08
C MET A 41 -0.60 -0.96 9.17
N PRO A 42 0.56 -0.35 8.84
CA PRO A 42 1.29 0.50 9.78
C PRO A 42 0.37 1.61 10.29
N ASP A 43 0.64 2.16 11.48
CA ASP A 43 -0.11 3.27 12.12
C ASP A 43 -0.13 4.62 11.34
N LEU A 44 -0.20 4.61 10.01
CA LEU A 44 -0.66 5.73 9.24
C LEU A 44 -2.10 5.98 9.67
N LYS A 45 -2.28 6.98 10.54
CA LYS A 45 -3.58 7.49 10.99
C LYS A 45 -4.29 8.17 9.82
N LEU A 46 -4.67 7.41 8.81
CA LEU A 46 -5.50 7.85 7.70
C LEU A 46 -6.93 7.90 8.20
N ALA A 47 -7.43 9.11 8.42
CA ALA A 47 -8.77 9.34 8.95
C ALA A 47 -9.87 8.83 8.00
N ASN A 48 -9.60 8.75 6.68
CA ASN A 48 -10.51 8.12 5.71
C ASN A 48 -9.80 7.77 4.39
N ILE A 49 -9.46 6.50 4.19
CA ILE A 49 -8.75 6.03 2.99
C ILE A 49 -9.58 6.19 1.69
N VAL A 50 -10.92 6.20 1.71
CA VAL A 50 -11.72 6.48 0.48
C VAL A 50 -11.56 7.92 0.05
N ARG A 51 -11.82 8.84 0.99
CA ARG A 51 -11.75 10.28 0.71
C ARG A 51 -10.33 10.65 0.30
N ASP A 52 -9.36 10.05 0.98
CA ASP A 52 -7.95 10.37 0.80
C ASP A 52 -7.30 9.48 -0.28
N ALA A 53 -8.06 8.60 -0.96
CA ALA A 53 -7.53 7.68 -1.98
C ALA A 53 -6.80 8.41 -3.10
N ARG A 54 -7.37 9.53 -3.58
CA ARG A 54 -6.73 10.36 -4.62
C ARG A 54 -5.46 11.04 -4.12
N LEU A 55 -5.45 11.45 -2.86
CA LEU A 55 -4.27 12.04 -2.22
C LEU A 55 -3.16 11.00 -2.07
N LEU A 56 -3.51 9.78 -1.65
CA LEU A 56 -2.59 8.65 -1.53
C LEU A 56 -2.02 8.23 -2.89
N ASP A 57 -2.85 8.20 -3.95
CA ASP A 57 -2.39 7.90 -5.31
C ASP A 57 -1.39 8.96 -5.80
N THR A 58 -1.69 10.24 -5.56
CA THR A 58 -0.79 11.35 -5.90
C THR A 58 0.53 11.23 -5.12
N ALA A 59 0.46 11.05 -3.80
CA ALA A 59 1.65 10.89 -2.96
C ALA A 59 2.50 9.68 -3.38
N ARG A 60 1.87 8.57 -3.76
CA ARG A 60 2.53 7.37 -4.27
C ARG A 60 3.28 7.66 -5.57
N LYS A 61 2.63 8.32 -6.54
CA LYS A 61 3.25 8.69 -7.81
C LYS A 61 4.47 9.58 -7.63
N GLU A 62 4.37 10.60 -6.77
CA GLU A 62 5.49 11.48 -6.45
C GLU A 62 6.63 10.73 -5.76
N ALA A 63 6.31 9.83 -4.83
CA ALA A 63 7.32 9.00 -4.16
C ALA A 63 8.09 8.12 -5.15
N PHE A 64 7.41 7.45 -6.09
CA PHE A 64 8.08 6.65 -7.13
C PHE A 64 8.92 7.53 -8.05
N ALA A 65 8.38 8.66 -8.53
CA ALA A 65 9.12 9.58 -9.38
C ALA A 65 10.38 10.14 -8.68
N LEU A 66 10.34 10.31 -7.35
CA LEU A 66 11.50 10.70 -6.56
C LEU A 66 12.54 9.58 -6.50
N ILE A 67 12.13 8.35 -6.19
CA ILE A 67 13.04 7.20 -6.10
C ILE A 67 13.66 6.86 -7.45
N ASP A 68 12.92 6.99 -8.56
CA ASP A 68 13.45 6.80 -9.91
C ASP A 68 14.59 7.80 -10.24
N LYS A 69 14.58 8.98 -9.62
CA LYS A 69 15.59 10.02 -9.81
C LYS A 69 16.73 9.93 -8.79
N ASP A 70 16.41 9.61 -7.54
CA ASP A 70 17.35 9.59 -6.41
C ASP A 70 16.91 8.53 -5.39
N ALA A 71 17.18 7.27 -5.72
CA ALA A 71 16.81 6.13 -4.90
C ALA A 71 17.42 6.17 -3.49
N GLU A 72 18.61 6.76 -3.36
CA GLU A 72 19.33 6.89 -2.09
C GLU A 72 18.91 8.12 -1.27
N LEU A 73 18.03 8.96 -1.83
CA LEU A 73 17.58 10.23 -1.26
C LEU A 73 18.75 11.15 -0.85
N ASN A 74 19.85 11.12 -1.59
CA ASN A 74 21.05 11.92 -1.31
C ASN A 74 20.79 13.43 -1.40
N THR A 75 19.85 13.83 -2.25
CA THR A 75 19.40 15.22 -2.41
C THR A 75 18.38 15.65 -1.34
N PHE A 76 17.85 14.71 -0.55
CA PHE A 76 16.85 14.95 0.50
C PHE A 76 17.25 14.29 1.85
N PRO A 77 18.33 14.76 2.51
CA PRO A 77 18.87 14.12 3.71
C PRO A 77 17.89 14.10 4.89
N GLU A 78 17.07 15.15 5.07
CA GLU A 78 16.08 15.19 6.15
C GLU A 78 14.91 14.24 5.90
N LEU A 79 14.51 14.03 4.64
CA LEU A 79 13.50 13.05 4.27
C LEU A 79 14.02 11.63 4.53
N LYS A 80 15.28 11.35 4.14
CA LYS A 80 15.95 10.08 4.41
C LYS A 80 15.98 9.78 5.91
N LYS A 81 16.44 10.74 6.72
CA LYS A 81 16.48 10.61 8.19
C LYS A 81 15.08 10.41 8.79
N GLY A 82 14.08 11.15 8.29
CA GLY A 82 12.69 10.99 8.73
C GLY A 82 12.13 9.60 8.43
N LEU A 83 12.40 9.07 7.23
CA LEU A 83 12.04 7.71 6.84
C LEU A 83 12.74 6.68 7.73
N GLU A 84 14.06 6.79 7.93
CA GLU A 84 14.81 5.90 8.81
C GLU A 84 14.24 5.89 10.23
N MET A 85 13.91 7.06 10.78
CA MET A 85 13.30 7.18 12.11
C MET A 85 11.88 6.59 12.17
N PHE A 86 11.06 6.82 11.14
CA PHE A 86 9.68 6.32 11.07
C PHE A 86 9.62 4.80 10.97
N TRP A 87 10.52 4.21 10.18
CA TRP A 87 10.58 2.77 9.93
C TRP A 87 11.45 2.01 10.94
N LYS A 88 12.24 2.71 11.76
CA LYS A 88 13.01 2.12 12.87
C LYS A 88 12.09 1.28 13.77
N GLY A 89 12.41 -0.01 13.91
CA GLY A 89 11.63 -0.98 14.70
C GLY A 89 10.41 -1.59 13.99
N LYS A 90 9.89 -0.97 12.92
CA LYS A 90 8.81 -1.55 12.08
C LYS A 90 9.34 -2.43 10.95
N ILE A 91 10.60 -2.26 10.55
CA ILE A 91 11.26 -3.11 9.53
C ILE A 91 11.39 -4.57 9.99
N GLU A 92 11.53 -4.83 11.29
CA GLU A 92 11.54 -6.20 11.84
C GLU A 92 10.22 -6.95 11.60
N LEU A 93 9.10 -6.23 11.46
CA LEU A 93 7.79 -6.81 11.13
C LEU A 93 7.70 -7.32 9.67
N PHE A 94 8.56 -6.82 8.77
CA PHE A 94 8.61 -7.22 7.37
C PHE A 94 9.74 -8.22 7.06
N LYS A 95 10.60 -8.52 8.04
CA LYS A 95 11.71 -9.47 7.91
C LYS A 95 11.33 -10.93 8.20
N THR A 96 10.12 -11.20 8.69
CA THR A 96 9.63 -12.58 8.82
C THR A 96 9.07 -13.06 7.49
N GLY A 97 9.98 -13.60 6.67
CA GLY A 97 9.71 -14.47 5.53
C GLY A 97 10.60 -15.69 5.62
#